data_AF-A0A9P4XUT7-F1
#
_entry.id   AF-A0A9P4XUT7-F1
#
_cell.length_a   1.000
_cell.length_b   1.000
_cell.length_c   1.000
_cell.angle_alpha   90.00
_cell.angle_beta   90.00
_cell.angle_gamma   90.00
#
_symmetry.space_group_name_H-M   'P 1'
#
loop_
_entity.id
_entity.type
_entity.pdbx_description
1 polymer ?
#
loop_
_entity_poly.entity_id
_entity_poly.type
_entity_poly.pdbx_seq_one_letter_code
_entity_poly.pdbx_strand_id
1 'polypeptide(L)'
;MSYGLNLSWEAPPVSLIQFTACQPVSAFVSYIYTGVASNASASPYATVPTETAIEFMQAIVPDNWTVPNEAEAMLWYMSLAEGDYDYNFTQASDFALESCNATICPYLNWDGDADLSGIGMMISYYMAAVFVTVYYIVLAPEVCHALGGPSLSLPWRKKYNKFVAGFEESIQGFLDAMLLFTISMLVAAITRYGSVIMNPDKTYSLFNLLDCVFLSTFSIFPGFVLQSLSHELRRRRIRLFLWFLVLVFAITVDVLYNMEFLSIFTDINHLEKFASKEIEKVQAIWLIDCQSLSLLNALQVVLKVGHVFMIFNCSWWVYYVVASLGGRNYRHVFERREKFWRVWELVRLWLRLGNGLLCLGIMWTFLGLFTVYRHDVSVKSGGTDGDNEWTFGQVLALVTWIPVGIDLSVVYIYGAKEGLAGKMSRKYKVITRSQQDLVKDGVKYEQSPTEDKDRINEHLFENNRWPKPLEKSESWLDA
;
A
#
# COMPACT_ATOMS: atom_id res chain seq x y z
N MET A 1 2.85 39.35 41.46
CA MET A 1 2.51 39.70 42.86
C MET A 1 3.57 39.06 43.74
N SER A 2 4.27 39.81 44.59
CA SER A 2 5.23 39.21 45.53
C SER A 2 4.46 38.59 46.70
N TYR A 3 4.16 37.30 46.63
CA TYR A 3 3.67 36.57 47.80
C TYR A 3 4.78 36.59 48.86
N GLY A 4 4.53 37.19 50.02
CA GLY A 4 5.49 37.33 51.12
C GLY A 4 5.79 36.02 51.86
N LEU A 5 5.98 34.93 51.12
CA LEU A 5 6.47 33.66 51.65
C LEU A 5 7.97 33.79 51.85
N ASN A 6 8.41 33.74 53.10
CA ASN A 6 9.82 33.76 53.46
C ASN A 6 10.40 32.37 53.15
N LEU A 7 10.85 32.17 51.92
CA LEU A 7 11.43 30.91 51.47
C LEU A 7 12.81 30.73 52.11
N SER A 8 13.04 29.57 52.73
CA SER A 8 14.35 29.17 53.26
C SER A 8 15.36 28.84 52.17
N TRP A 9 14.87 28.63 50.95
CA TRP A 9 15.64 28.15 49.81
C TRP A 9 15.75 29.23 48.73
N GLU A 10 16.93 29.33 48.12
CA GLU A 10 17.23 30.26 47.03
C GLU A 10 17.49 29.46 45.74
N ALA A 11 16.82 29.83 44.65
CA ALA A 11 16.97 29.14 43.38
C ALA A 11 18.38 29.33 42.79
N PRO A 12 18.98 28.28 42.19
CA PRO A 12 20.26 28.43 41.53
C PRO A 12 20.14 29.41 40.35
N PRO A 13 21.20 30.20 40.06
CA PRO A 13 21.29 30.95 38.83
C PRO A 13 21.03 30.06 37.61
N VAL A 14 20.27 30.56 36.65
CA VAL A 14 19.91 29.84 35.41
C VAL A 14 21.13 29.28 34.68
N SER A 15 22.26 30.01 34.69
CA SER A 15 23.51 29.58 34.08
C SER A 15 24.19 28.39 34.75
N LEU A 16 23.76 28.01 35.95
CA LEU A 16 24.28 26.85 36.68
C LEU A 16 23.38 25.62 36.54
N ILE A 17 22.20 25.74 35.94
CA ILE A 17 21.28 24.61 35.72
C ILE A 17 21.99 23.52 34.91
N GLN A 18 21.86 22.27 35.35
CA GLN A 18 22.43 21.11 34.67
C GLN A 18 21.33 20.11 34.35
N PHE A 19 21.27 19.68 33.10
CA PHE A 19 20.39 18.60 32.68
C PHE A 19 21.17 17.29 32.72
N THR A 20 20.87 16.44 33.70
CA THR A 20 21.55 15.15 33.90
C THR A 20 20.56 13.98 33.96
N ALA A 21 19.33 14.22 34.42
CA ALA A 21 18.31 13.19 34.59
C ALA A 21 17.36 13.15 33.38
N CYS A 22 17.49 12.11 32.55
CA CYS A 22 16.66 11.96 31.34
C CYS A 22 15.15 11.89 31.63
N GLN A 23 14.72 11.06 32.58
CA GLN A 23 13.30 10.82 32.81
C GLN A 23 12.49 12.09 33.14
N PRO A 24 12.82 12.88 34.19
CA PRO A 24 12.05 14.07 34.54
C PRO A 24 12.15 15.17 33.47
N VAL A 25 13.30 15.31 32.80
CA VAL A 25 13.47 16.31 31.74
C VAL A 25 12.66 15.92 30.49
N SER A 26 12.74 14.67 30.04
CA SER A 26 11.96 14.17 28.91
C SER A 26 10.46 14.25 29.15
N ALA A 27 9.97 13.85 30.34
CA ALA A 27 8.57 13.95 30.69
C ALA A 27 8.09 15.41 30.67
N PHE A 28 8.84 16.32 31.28
CA PHE A 28 8.53 17.75 31.29
C PHE A 28 8.45 18.35 29.88
N VAL A 29 9.47 18.12 29.07
CA VAL A 29 9.54 18.63 27.69
C VAL A 29 8.41 18.05 26.84
N SER A 30 8.09 16.76 26.99
CA SER A 30 6.98 16.14 26.25
C SER A 30 5.62 16.71 26.62
N TYR A 31 5.36 17.05 27.89
CA TYR A 31 4.11 17.68 28.30
C TYR A 31 3.98 19.08 27.74
N ILE A 32 5.08 19.83 27.64
CA ILE A 32 5.07 21.12 26.96
C ILE A 32 4.72 20.93 25.49
N TYR A 33 5.38 20.01 24.78
CA TYR A 33 5.08 19.76 23.36
C TYR A 33 3.64 19.31 23.12
N THR A 34 3.17 18.33 23.88
CA THR A 34 1.81 17.76 23.72
C THR A 34 0.71 18.66 24.28
N GLY A 35 0.99 19.39 25.35
CA GLY A 35 0.07 20.33 25.98
C GLY A 35 -0.22 21.54 25.09
N VAL A 36 0.83 22.11 24.49
CA VAL A 36 0.72 23.18 23.50
C VAL A 36 -0.05 22.71 22.26
N ALA A 37 0.15 21.45 21.84
CA ALA A 37 -0.62 20.81 20.78
C ALA A 37 -2.14 20.77 21.06
N SER A 38 -2.54 20.55 22.32
CA SER A 38 -3.95 20.41 22.68
C SER A 38 -4.69 21.74 22.92
N ASN A 39 -3.99 22.79 23.36
CA ASN A 39 -4.62 24.06 23.73
C ASN A 39 -3.72 25.26 23.46
N ALA A 40 -3.72 25.75 22.22
CA ALA A 40 -2.91 26.89 21.78
C ALA A 40 -3.15 28.21 22.55
N SER A 41 -4.20 28.30 23.36
CA SER A 41 -4.52 29.49 24.17
C SER A 41 -4.00 29.44 25.61
N ALA A 42 -3.58 28.27 26.09
CA ALA A 42 -3.05 28.11 27.44
C ALA A 42 -1.53 28.35 27.45
N SER A 43 -1.01 28.87 28.57
CA SER A 43 0.43 28.85 28.80
C SER A 43 0.92 27.39 28.74
N PRO A 44 2.00 27.08 28.00
CA PRO A 44 2.55 25.72 27.90
C PRO A 44 2.73 25.07 29.28
N TYR A 45 3.17 25.85 30.26
CA TYR A 45 3.43 25.44 31.62
C TYR A 45 2.16 25.13 32.44
N ALA A 46 1.00 25.66 32.06
CA ALA A 46 -0.25 25.35 32.74
C ALA A 46 -0.75 23.93 32.44
N THR A 47 -0.21 23.28 31.40
CA THR A 47 -0.61 21.93 30.97
C THR A 47 0.23 20.83 31.63
N VAL A 48 1.37 21.17 32.21
CA VAL A 48 2.27 20.21 32.85
C VAL A 48 1.68 19.75 34.19
N PRO A 49 1.55 18.43 34.44
CA PRO A 49 1.13 17.94 35.75
C PRO A 49 2.06 18.43 36.86
N THR A 50 1.49 18.78 38.01
CA THR A 50 2.25 19.33 39.15
C THR A 50 3.39 18.43 39.61
N GLU A 51 3.17 17.11 39.61
CA GLU A 51 4.20 16.12 39.96
C GLU A 51 5.37 16.17 38.99
N THR A 52 5.12 16.16 37.68
CA THR A 52 6.16 16.25 36.66
C THR A 52 6.92 17.58 36.72
N ALA A 53 6.24 18.68 37.00
CA ALA A 53 6.89 19.97 37.19
C ALA A 53 7.83 19.95 38.40
N ILE A 54 7.38 19.42 39.55
CA ILE A 54 8.22 19.29 40.76
C ILE A 54 9.43 18.40 40.51
N GLU A 55 9.23 17.22 39.92
CA GLU A 55 10.32 16.28 39.60
C GLU A 55 11.35 16.91 38.66
N PHE A 56 10.90 17.63 37.62
CA PHE A 56 11.76 18.40 36.74
C PHE A 56 12.55 19.45 37.49
N MET A 57 11.88 20.27 38.29
CA MET A 57 12.55 21.35 39.05
C MET A 57 13.60 20.78 40.00
N GLN A 58 13.35 19.66 40.66
CA GLN A 58 14.32 19.00 41.54
C GLN A 58 15.48 18.37 40.77
N ALA A 59 15.21 17.83 39.57
CA ALA A 59 16.20 17.14 38.75
C ALA A 59 17.24 18.06 38.09
N ILE A 60 16.89 19.33 37.90
CA ILE A 60 17.79 20.33 37.27
C ILE A 60 18.66 21.08 38.28
N VAL A 61 18.52 20.77 39.57
CA VAL A 61 19.30 21.37 40.66
C VAL A 61 20.74 20.84 40.63
N PRO A 62 21.76 21.70 40.62
CA PRO A 62 23.15 21.26 40.65
C PRO A 62 23.50 20.46 41.91
N ASP A 63 24.42 19.49 41.79
CA ASP A 63 24.83 18.63 42.91
C ASP A 63 25.35 19.38 44.15
N ASN A 64 25.85 20.61 43.97
CA ASN A 64 26.36 21.47 45.04
C ASN A 64 25.30 22.40 45.66
N TRP A 65 24.03 22.27 45.26
CA TRP A 65 22.91 23.06 45.74
C TRP A 65 21.99 22.22 46.62
N THR A 66 21.27 22.87 47.53
CA THR A 66 20.24 22.17 48.33
C THR A 66 19.05 21.84 47.43
N VAL A 67 18.53 20.61 47.50
CA VAL A 67 17.34 20.21 46.74
C VAL A 67 16.11 20.87 47.38
N PRO A 68 15.28 21.62 46.61
CA PRO A 68 14.09 22.26 47.13
C PRO A 68 13.04 21.22 47.54
N ASN A 69 12.28 21.52 48.59
CA ASN A 69 11.07 20.75 48.88
C ASN A 69 9.98 20.98 47.80
N GLU A 70 8.92 20.19 47.79
CA GLU A 70 7.87 20.25 46.76
C GLU A 70 7.24 21.65 46.60
N ALA A 71 7.02 22.36 47.71
CA ALA A 71 6.44 23.71 47.68
C ALA A 71 7.43 24.75 47.12
N GLU A 72 8.71 24.65 47.49
CA GLU A 72 9.78 25.50 46.96
C GLU A 72 9.99 25.25 45.46
N ALA A 73 9.99 23.97 45.04
CA ALA A 73 10.09 23.57 43.64
C ALA A 73 8.92 24.11 42.81
N MET A 74 7.69 24.01 43.31
CA MET A 74 6.51 24.54 42.62
C MET A 74 6.50 26.07 42.53
N LEU A 75 6.95 26.77 43.57
CA LEU A 75 7.08 28.23 43.52
C LEU A 75 8.15 28.66 42.53
N TRP A 76 9.28 27.94 42.47
CA TRP A 76 10.31 28.18 41.46
C TRP A 76 9.76 27.92 40.04
N TYR A 77 9.02 26.83 39.83
CA TYR A 77 8.34 26.55 38.58
C TYR A 77 7.38 27.67 38.14
N MET A 78 6.53 28.15 39.05
CA MET A 78 5.61 29.27 38.77
C MET A 78 6.38 30.55 38.41
N SER A 79 7.52 30.81 39.07
CA SER A 79 8.35 31.97 38.75
C SER A 79 9.00 31.87 37.37
N LEU A 80 9.40 30.66 36.94
CA LEU A 80 9.88 30.41 35.57
C LEU A 80 8.76 30.59 34.55
N ALA A 81 7.54 30.18 34.89
CA ALA A 81 6.36 30.37 34.05
C ALA A 81 5.91 31.83 33.93
N GLU A 82 6.49 32.78 34.69
CA GLU A 82 6.26 34.23 34.55
C GLU A 82 7.43 34.97 33.84
N GLY A 83 8.61 34.34 33.71
CA GLY A 83 9.87 34.94 33.26
C GLY A 83 10.15 34.87 31.75
N ASP A 84 11.37 35.24 31.33
CA ASP A 84 11.81 35.18 29.92
C ASP A 84 12.02 33.71 29.49
N TYR A 85 11.07 33.22 28.70
CA TYR A 85 10.72 31.81 28.52
C TYR A 85 11.72 30.96 27.74
N ASP A 86 12.50 31.58 26.86
CA ASP A 86 13.02 30.90 25.66
C ASP A 86 14.31 30.11 25.92
N TYR A 87 15.14 30.58 26.84
CA TYR A 87 16.49 30.02 27.02
C TYR A 87 16.51 28.67 27.74
N ASN A 88 15.71 28.51 28.79
CA ASN A 88 15.73 27.29 29.62
C ASN A 88 15.03 26.13 28.94
N PHE A 89 13.93 26.42 28.23
CA PHE A 89 13.20 25.40 27.51
C PHE A 89 14.01 24.86 26.33
N THR A 90 14.69 25.73 25.57
CA THR A 90 15.54 25.31 24.45
C THR A 90 16.62 24.33 24.90
N GLN A 91 17.36 24.64 25.98
CA GLN A 91 18.39 23.71 26.48
C GLN A 91 17.82 22.40 27.03
N ALA A 92 16.69 22.46 27.74
CA ALA A 92 16.02 21.26 28.24
C ALA A 92 15.56 20.37 27.08
N SER A 93 15.03 21.00 26.03
CA SER A 93 14.60 20.35 24.80
C SER A 93 15.76 19.70 24.06
N ASP A 94 16.83 20.45 23.80
CA ASP A 94 18.03 19.95 23.12
C ASP A 94 18.61 18.76 23.88
N PHE A 95 18.72 18.87 25.21
CA PHE A 95 19.16 17.76 26.05
C PHE A 95 18.22 16.55 25.94
N ALA A 96 16.91 16.76 26.01
CA ALA A 96 15.93 15.68 25.97
C ALA A 96 15.95 14.94 24.61
N LEU A 97 16.05 15.68 23.50
CA LEU A 97 16.05 15.13 22.14
C LEU A 97 17.40 14.48 21.78
N GLU A 98 18.53 15.12 22.11
CA GLU A 98 19.85 14.62 21.72
C GLU A 98 20.39 13.54 22.67
N SER A 99 20.23 13.72 23.98
CA SER A 99 20.84 12.84 24.99
C SER A 99 19.85 11.80 25.56
N CYS A 100 18.55 12.05 25.46
CA CYS A 100 17.51 11.25 26.10
C CYS A 100 16.43 10.76 25.12
N ASN A 101 16.76 10.59 23.84
CA ASN A 101 15.84 10.15 22.79
C ASN A 101 15.00 8.92 23.19
N ALA A 102 15.63 7.87 23.71
CA ALA A 102 14.95 6.64 24.13
C ALA A 102 13.89 6.86 25.23
N THR A 103 14.02 7.95 26.00
CA THR A 103 13.11 8.31 27.08
C THR A 103 12.04 9.28 26.62
N ILE A 104 12.37 10.31 25.81
CA ILE A 104 11.37 11.30 25.34
C ILE A 104 10.44 10.76 24.27
N CYS A 105 10.91 9.87 23.39
CA CYS A 105 10.15 9.41 22.23
C CYS A 105 8.81 8.73 22.60
N PRO A 106 8.75 7.88 23.64
CA PRO A 106 7.47 7.33 24.12
C PRO A 106 6.51 8.35 24.71
N TYR A 107 7.00 9.51 25.18
CA TYR A 107 6.16 10.53 25.81
C TYR A 107 5.57 11.55 24.82
N LEU A 108 6.07 11.62 23.59
CA LEU A 108 5.56 12.56 22.57
C LEU A 108 4.16 12.17 22.03
N ASN A 109 3.50 11.16 22.62
CA ASN A 109 2.16 10.69 22.26
C ASN A 109 1.97 10.57 20.74
N TRP A 110 2.92 9.89 20.11
CA TRP A 110 2.86 9.60 18.70
C TRP A 110 1.80 8.52 18.44
N ASP A 111 1.00 8.72 17.39
CA ASP A 111 -0.07 7.81 16.98
C ASP A 111 0.13 7.40 15.52
N GLY A 112 -0.04 6.10 15.27
CA GLY A 112 0.12 5.45 13.98
C GLY A 112 -1.16 5.48 13.14
N ASP A 113 -1.27 4.55 12.21
CA ASP A 113 -2.46 4.39 11.37
C ASP A 113 -2.79 2.93 11.18
N ALA A 114 -3.65 2.42 12.04
CA ALA A 114 -4.09 1.05 12.00
C ALA A 114 -4.65 0.63 10.63
N ASP A 115 -5.20 1.54 9.82
CA ASP A 115 -5.74 1.22 8.49
C ASP A 115 -4.66 1.06 7.40
N LEU A 116 -3.42 1.45 7.66
CA LEU A 116 -2.27 1.23 6.75
C LEU A 116 -1.30 0.21 7.31
N SER A 117 -0.77 0.51 8.49
CA SER A 117 0.31 -0.22 9.11
C SER A 117 -0.23 -1.23 10.10
N GLY A 118 -1.52 -1.24 10.46
CA GLY A 118 -2.05 -2.13 11.49
C GLY A 118 -1.92 -3.63 11.23
N ILE A 119 -2.12 -4.44 12.28
CA ILE A 119 -1.88 -5.90 12.27
C ILE A 119 -2.61 -6.61 11.11
N GLY A 120 -3.90 -6.34 10.92
CA GLY A 120 -4.67 -7.01 9.87
C GLY A 120 -4.25 -6.61 8.46
N MET A 121 -3.83 -5.35 8.24
CA MET A 121 -3.27 -4.92 6.96
C MET A 121 -1.95 -5.61 6.66
N MET A 122 -1.08 -5.76 7.67
CA MET A 122 0.18 -6.47 7.48
C MET A 122 -0.02 -7.95 7.16
N ILE A 123 -0.94 -8.63 7.83
CA ILE A 123 -1.33 -10.00 7.45
C ILE A 123 -1.81 -10.03 5.99
N SER A 124 -2.63 -9.06 5.56
CA SER A 124 -3.10 -8.94 4.18
C SER A 124 -1.93 -8.79 3.18
N TYR A 125 -0.94 -7.95 3.47
CA TYR A 125 0.25 -7.79 2.62
C TYR A 125 1.09 -9.08 2.54
N TYR A 126 1.28 -9.77 3.67
CA TYR A 126 1.98 -11.05 3.70
C TYR A 126 1.20 -12.13 2.94
N MET A 127 -0.12 -12.20 3.07
CA MET A 127 -0.95 -13.13 2.29
C MET A 127 -0.80 -12.90 0.78
N ALA A 128 -0.88 -11.64 0.34
CA ALA A 128 -0.67 -11.29 -1.06
C ALA A 128 0.73 -11.71 -1.55
N ALA A 129 1.78 -11.37 -0.80
CA ALA A 129 3.17 -11.71 -1.13
C ALA A 129 3.40 -13.23 -1.20
N VAL A 130 2.88 -13.98 -0.22
CA VAL A 130 2.98 -15.45 -0.17
C VAL A 130 2.24 -16.07 -1.36
N PHE A 131 0.99 -15.68 -1.63
CA PHE A 131 0.25 -16.23 -2.76
C PHE A 131 0.94 -15.92 -4.09
N VAL A 132 1.35 -14.68 -4.34
CA VAL A 132 2.10 -14.33 -5.56
C VAL A 132 3.38 -15.16 -5.70
N THR A 133 4.12 -15.37 -4.59
CA THR A 133 5.32 -16.22 -4.58
C THR A 133 5.02 -17.66 -4.96
N VAL A 134 3.96 -18.25 -4.38
CA VAL A 134 3.50 -19.61 -4.72
C VAL A 134 3.12 -19.71 -6.19
N TYR A 135 2.35 -18.75 -6.72
CA TYR A 135 2.01 -18.73 -8.15
C TYR A 135 3.26 -18.65 -9.04
N TYR A 136 4.24 -17.84 -8.68
CA TYR A 136 5.49 -17.72 -9.42
C TYR A 136 6.29 -19.03 -9.43
N ILE A 137 6.46 -19.66 -8.27
CA ILE A 137 7.20 -20.93 -8.14
C ILE A 137 6.53 -22.05 -8.93
N VAL A 138 5.19 -22.11 -8.94
CA VAL A 138 4.44 -23.17 -9.63
C VAL A 138 4.40 -22.96 -11.14
N LEU A 139 4.26 -21.72 -11.63
CA LEU A 139 4.06 -21.45 -13.06
C LEU A 139 5.36 -21.19 -13.82
N ALA A 140 6.40 -20.63 -13.18
CA ALA A 140 7.66 -20.33 -13.87
C ALA A 140 8.34 -21.56 -14.52
N PRO A 141 8.37 -22.76 -13.90
CA PRO A 141 8.98 -23.94 -14.53
C PRO A 141 8.29 -24.36 -15.82
N GLU A 142 6.96 -24.20 -15.93
CA GLU A 142 6.23 -24.53 -17.15
C GLU A 142 6.61 -23.61 -18.31
N VAL A 143 6.73 -22.32 -18.03
CA VAL A 143 7.20 -21.33 -19.00
C VAL A 143 8.64 -21.65 -19.44
N CYS A 144 9.51 -22.09 -18.51
CA CYS A 144 10.86 -22.57 -18.83
C CYS A 144 10.87 -23.86 -19.66
N HIS A 145 9.95 -24.80 -19.41
CA HIS A 145 9.83 -26.02 -20.21
C HIS A 145 9.37 -25.73 -21.65
N ALA A 146 8.48 -24.76 -21.83
CA ALA A 146 8.08 -24.30 -23.16
C ALA A 146 9.26 -23.76 -24.00
N LEU A 147 10.37 -23.37 -23.34
CA LEU A 147 11.59 -22.87 -23.97
C LEU A 147 12.61 -23.96 -24.32
N GLY A 148 12.27 -25.24 -24.16
CA GLY A 148 13.15 -26.37 -24.50
C GLY A 148 14.02 -26.85 -23.35
N GLY A 149 13.64 -26.58 -22.09
CA GLY A 149 14.29 -27.15 -20.91
C GLY A 149 14.22 -28.68 -20.86
N PRO A 150 15.17 -29.34 -20.15
CA PRO A 150 15.24 -30.80 -20.06
C PRO A 150 13.92 -31.40 -19.57
N SER A 151 13.41 -32.42 -20.26
CA SER A 151 12.12 -33.04 -19.95
C SER A 151 12.16 -33.71 -18.57
N LEU A 152 11.30 -33.28 -17.65
CA LEU A 152 11.00 -34.03 -16.43
C LEU A 152 10.48 -35.44 -16.76
N SER A 153 10.68 -36.39 -15.84
CA SER A 153 10.23 -37.77 -16.00
C SER A 153 8.70 -37.88 -16.15
N LEU A 154 8.25 -38.80 -17.03
CA LEU A 154 6.85 -38.94 -17.46
C LEU A 154 5.77 -39.08 -16.35
N PRO A 155 5.96 -39.83 -15.25
CA PRO A 155 4.86 -40.08 -14.31
C PRO A 155 4.54 -38.87 -13.42
N TRP A 156 5.57 -38.13 -12.97
CA TRP A 156 5.38 -36.91 -12.17
C TRP A 156 4.74 -35.78 -12.98
N ARG A 157 5.02 -35.73 -14.28
CA ARG A 157 4.48 -34.73 -15.20
C ARG A 157 2.94 -34.74 -15.24
N LYS A 158 2.28 -35.91 -15.23
CA LYS A 158 0.80 -35.96 -15.26
C LYS A 158 0.17 -35.35 -14.00
N LYS A 159 0.72 -35.64 -12.82
CA LYS A 159 0.25 -35.07 -11.55
C LYS A 159 0.55 -33.57 -11.47
N TYR A 160 1.76 -33.17 -11.84
CA TYR A 160 2.18 -31.78 -11.88
C TYR A 160 1.31 -30.96 -12.84
N ASN A 161 1.09 -31.43 -14.07
CA ASN A 161 0.25 -30.73 -15.04
C ASN A 161 -1.20 -30.54 -14.53
N LYS A 162 -1.78 -31.53 -13.82
CA LYS A 162 -3.11 -31.36 -13.22
C LYS A 162 -3.10 -30.27 -12.14
N PHE A 163 -2.07 -30.23 -11.30
CA PHE A 163 -1.91 -29.22 -10.25
C PHE A 163 -1.72 -27.83 -10.85
N VAL A 164 -0.79 -27.70 -11.80
CA VAL A 164 -0.42 -26.44 -12.47
C VAL A 164 -1.57 -25.85 -13.27
N ALA A 165 -2.35 -26.68 -13.97
CA ALA A 165 -3.55 -26.22 -14.68
C ALA A 165 -4.51 -25.45 -13.77
N GLY A 166 -4.55 -25.76 -12.47
CA GLY A 166 -5.35 -24.99 -11.52
C GLY A 166 -4.82 -23.58 -11.24
N PHE A 167 -3.49 -23.43 -11.18
CA PHE A 167 -2.84 -22.14 -11.05
C PHE A 167 -2.97 -21.32 -12.33
N GLU A 168 -2.78 -21.93 -13.50
CA GLU A 168 -2.92 -21.27 -14.79
C GLU A 168 -4.32 -20.67 -14.98
N GLU A 169 -5.37 -21.40 -14.61
CA GLU A 169 -6.75 -20.94 -14.79
C GLU A 169 -7.19 -19.91 -13.73
N SER A 170 -6.64 -20.00 -12.51
CA SER A 170 -6.96 -19.07 -11.42
C SER A 170 -6.16 -17.77 -11.48
N ILE A 171 -5.01 -17.74 -12.17
CA ILE A 171 -4.13 -16.56 -12.19
C ILE A 171 -4.82 -15.32 -12.75
N GLN A 172 -5.75 -15.48 -13.70
CA GLN A 172 -6.46 -14.35 -14.30
C GLN A 172 -7.35 -13.66 -13.27
N GLY A 173 -8.09 -14.44 -12.47
CA GLY A 173 -8.93 -13.92 -11.39
C GLY A 173 -8.08 -13.28 -10.29
N PHE A 174 -6.96 -13.92 -9.92
CA PHE A 174 -6.06 -13.39 -8.91
C PHE A 174 -5.40 -12.08 -9.36
N LEU A 175 -4.92 -11.99 -10.60
CA LEU A 175 -4.35 -10.76 -11.15
C LEU A 175 -5.39 -9.63 -11.22
N ASP A 176 -6.63 -9.91 -11.66
CA ASP A 176 -7.69 -8.91 -11.70
C ASP A 176 -7.98 -8.38 -10.27
N ALA A 177 -8.03 -9.27 -9.27
CA ALA A 177 -8.19 -8.89 -7.85
C ALA A 177 -7.00 -8.06 -7.33
N MET A 178 -5.76 -8.46 -7.65
CA MET A 178 -4.56 -7.69 -7.28
C MET A 178 -4.58 -6.29 -7.87
N LEU A 179 -4.95 -6.13 -9.15
CA LEU A 179 -5.00 -4.80 -9.77
C LEU A 179 -6.05 -3.90 -9.12
N LEU A 180 -7.21 -4.45 -8.74
CA LEU A 180 -8.23 -3.69 -8.00
C LEU A 180 -7.72 -3.30 -6.61
N PHE A 181 -7.04 -4.20 -5.91
CA PHE A 181 -6.38 -3.91 -4.63
C PHE A 181 -5.34 -2.78 -4.77
N THR A 182 -4.47 -2.85 -5.79
CA THR A 182 -3.49 -1.79 -6.10
C THR A 182 -4.17 -0.45 -6.37
N ILE A 183 -5.23 -0.44 -7.19
CA ILE A 183 -6.01 0.78 -7.48
C ILE A 183 -6.58 1.37 -6.19
N SER A 184 -7.18 0.55 -5.32
CA SER A 184 -7.71 1.00 -4.04
C SER A 184 -6.63 1.62 -3.15
N MET A 185 -5.46 0.99 -3.04
CA MET A 185 -4.32 1.53 -2.28
C MET A 185 -3.81 2.86 -2.86
N LEU A 186 -3.71 2.97 -4.18
CA LEU A 186 -3.29 4.21 -4.85
C LEU A 186 -4.32 5.33 -4.68
N VAL A 187 -5.62 5.04 -4.79
CA VAL A 187 -6.69 6.01 -4.54
C VAL A 187 -6.64 6.49 -3.08
N ALA A 188 -6.46 5.58 -2.12
CA ALA A 188 -6.31 5.94 -0.71
C ALA A 188 -5.13 6.90 -0.48
N ALA A 189 -3.97 6.60 -1.09
CA ALA A 189 -2.81 7.49 -1.05
C ALA A 189 -3.11 8.87 -1.67
N ILE A 190 -3.70 8.93 -2.87
CA ILE A 190 -4.10 10.19 -3.51
C ILE A 190 -5.05 10.98 -2.61
N THR A 191 -6.04 10.33 -2.01
CA THR A 191 -7.01 11.03 -1.14
C THR A 191 -6.36 11.61 0.11
N ARG A 192 -5.35 10.94 0.69
CA ARG A 192 -4.63 11.43 1.87
C ARG A 192 -3.74 12.63 1.53
N TYR A 193 -2.93 12.53 0.47
CA TYR A 193 -2.15 13.68 0.00
C TYR A 193 -3.03 14.83 -0.48
N GLY A 194 -4.12 14.54 -1.19
CA GLY A 194 -5.11 15.54 -1.60
C GLY A 194 -5.78 16.21 -0.41
N SER A 195 -6.04 15.46 0.68
CA SER A 195 -6.59 16.01 1.91
C SER A 195 -5.66 17.05 2.53
N VAL A 196 -4.34 16.75 2.61
CA VAL A 196 -3.31 17.69 3.10
C VAL A 196 -3.35 19.01 2.33
N ILE A 197 -3.47 18.95 1.01
CA ILE A 197 -3.50 20.14 0.14
C ILE A 197 -4.83 20.91 0.30
N MET A 198 -5.95 20.20 0.37
CA MET A 198 -7.28 20.81 0.37
C MET A 198 -7.72 21.32 1.74
N ASN A 199 -7.26 20.70 2.83
CA ASN A 199 -7.63 21.05 4.19
C ASN A 199 -6.35 21.24 5.03
N PRO A 200 -5.50 22.23 4.72
CA PRO A 200 -4.27 22.47 5.45
C PRO A 200 -4.52 22.84 6.92
N ASP A 201 -5.78 23.05 7.33
CA ASP A 201 -6.26 23.30 8.69
C ASP A 201 -6.49 22.00 9.51
N LYS A 202 -6.53 20.83 8.87
CA LYS A 202 -6.60 19.54 9.58
C LYS A 202 -5.21 19.03 9.91
N THR A 203 -5.12 18.17 10.91
CA THR A 203 -3.85 17.55 11.32
C THR A 203 -3.56 16.31 10.49
N TYR A 204 -2.32 16.18 10.03
CA TYR A 204 -1.87 15.02 9.26
C TYR A 204 -0.58 14.45 9.81
N SER A 205 -0.57 13.14 10.07
CA SER A 205 0.66 12.42 10.41
C SER A 205 1.55 12.26 9.19
N LEU A 206 2.76 12.82 9.26
CA LEU A 206 3.81 12.67 8.25
C LEU A 206 4.20 11.20 8.05
N PHE A 207 4.18 10.42 9.13
CA PHE A 207 4.39 8.98 9.05
C PHE A 207 3.32 8.31 8.20
N ASN A 208 2.05 8.65 8.39
CA ASN A 208 0.95 8.08 7.62
C ASN A 208 1.07 8.41 6.13
N LEU A 209 1.61 9.58 5.78
CA LEU A 209 1.89 9.96 4.39
C LEU A 209 3.03 9.14 3.78
N LEU A 210 4.10 8.90 4.55
CA LEU A 210 5.22 8.05 4.15
C LEU A 210 4.78 6.60 3.94
N ASP A 211 4.04 6.05 4.90
CA ASP A 211 3.52 4.69 4.84
C ASP A 211 2.55 4.51 3.67
N CYS A 212 1.72 5.52 3.40
CA CYS A 212 0.83 5.53 2.25
C CYS A 212 1.56 5.37 0.93
N VAL A 213 2.58 6.19 0.67
CA VAL A 213 3.32 6.11 -0.60
C VAL A 213 4.07 4.79 -0.68
N PHE A 214 4.67 4.33 0.43
CA PHE A 214 5.46 3.12 0.45
C PHE A 214 4.60 1.87 0.19
N LEU A 215 3.48 1.72 0.90
CA LEU A 215 2.58 0.58 0.80
C LEU A 215 1.78 0.59 -0.51
N SER A 216 1.39 1.77 -1.01
CA SER A 216 0.72 1.87 -2.31
C SER A 216 1.67 1.49 -3.45
N THR A 217 2.94 1.90 -3.41
CA THR A 217 3.96 1.47 -4.38
C THR A 217 4.28 -0.03 -4.25
N PHE A 218 4.40 -0.56 -3.03
CA PHE A 218 4.52 -2.01 -2.79
C PHE A 218 3.42 -2.80 -3.50
N SER A 219 2.17 -2.33 -3.40
CA SER A 219 1.00 -3.04 -3.93
C SER A 219 1.02 -3.25 -5.46
N ILE A 220 1.86 -2.52 -6.21
CA ILE A 220 2.00 -2.64 -7.67
C ILE A 220 2.79 -3.90 -8.06
N PHE A 221 3.84 -4.24 -7.30
CA PHE A 221 4.76 -5.32 -7.66
C PHE A 221 4.13 -6.72 -7.70
N PRO A 222 3.27 -7.12 -6.75
CA PRO A 222 2.51 -8.37 -6.87
C PRO A 222 1.77 -8.50 -8.22
N GLY A 223 1.16 -7.40 -8.68
CA GLY A 223 0.48 -7.33 -9.98
C GLY A 223 1.44 -7.55 -11.14
N PHE A 224 2.65 -6.97 -11.11
CA PHE A 224 3.67 -7.21 -12.14
C PHE A 224 4.17 -8.66 -12.15
N VAL A 225 4.35 -9.29 -10.98
CA VAL A 225 4.74 -10.71 -10.90
C VAL A 225 3.66 -11.58 -11.54
N LEU A 226 2.39 -11.42 -11.18
CA LEU A 226 1.29 -12.19 -11.77
C LEU A 226 1.10 -11.88 -13.26
N GLN A 227 1.30 -10.63 -13.68
CA GLN A 227 1.29 -10.22 -15.09
C GLN A 227 2.47 -10.84 -15.87
N SER A 228 3.58 -11.20 -15.23
CA SER A 228 4.70 -11.91 -15.87
C SER A 228 4.38 -13.37 -16.18
N LEU A 229 3.41 -13.96 -15.48
CA LEU A 229 3.03 -15.36 -15.62
C LEU A 229 1.76 -15.53 -16.50
N SER A 230 0.86 -14.54 -16.53
CA SER A 230 -0.44 -14.67 -17.20
C SER A 230 -0.36 -14.65 -18.74
N HIS A 231 -0.32 -15.82 -19.37
CA HIS A 231 -0.39 -15.93 -20.82
C HIS A 231 -1.84 -15.89 -21.31
N GLU A 232 -2.52 -14.74 -21.45
CA GLU A 232 -3.78 -14.78 -22.24
C GLU A 232 -4.44 -13.46 -22.68
N LEU A 233 -5.24 -13.61 -23.75
CA LEU A 233 -6.01 -12.60 -24.50
C LEU A 233 -7.39 -12.30 -23.88
N ARG A 234 -7.90 -13.19 -23.02
CA ARG A 234 -9.23 -13.09 -22.43
C ARG A 234 -9.27 -11.86 -21.51
N ARG A 235 -10.16 -10.90 -21.81
CA ARG A 235 -10.26 -9.59 -21.13
C ARG A 235 -9.07 -8.64 -21.30
N ARG A 236 -8.25 -8.82 -22.36
CA ARG A 236 -7.12 -7.92 -22.65
C ARG A 236 -7.46 -6.43 -22.50
N ARG A 237 -8.61 -5.99 -23.02
CA ARG A 237 -9.05 -4.58 -22.94
C ARG A 237 -9.28 -4.09 -21.51
N ILE A 238 -9.97 -4.89 -20.69
CA ILE A 238 -10.21 -4.55 -19.28
C ILE A 238 -8.88 -4.48 -18.54
N ARG A 239 -7.97 -5.43 -18.78
CA ARG A 239 -6.66 -5.43 -18.12
C ARG A 239 -5.78 -4.26 -18.54
N LEU A 240 -5.80 -3.89 -19.83
CA LEU A 240 -5.15 -2.67 -20.30
C LEU A 240 -5.73 -1.43 -19.59
N PHE A 241 -7.05 -1.35 -19.45
CA PHE A 241 -7.69 -0.26 -18.72
C PHE A 241 -7.30 -0.23 -17.24
N LEU A 242 -7.30 -1.37 -16.54
CA LEU A 242 -6.89 -1.45 -15.14
C LEU A 242 -5.43 -1.02 -14.95
N TRP A 243 -4.51 -1.50 -15.80
CA TRP A 243 -3.12 -1.05 -15.77
C TRP A 243 -3.00 0.44 -16.06
N PHE A 244 -3.75 0.97 -17.02
CA PHE A 244 -3.78 2.41 -17.29
C PHE A 244 -4.16 3.20 -16.03
N LEU A 245 -5.19 2.77 -15.28
CA LEU A 245 -5.56 3.39 -14.01
C LEU A 245 -4.45 3.29 -12.97
N VAL A 246 -3.83 2.11 -12.80
CA VAL A 246 -2.69 1.93 -11.90
C VAL A 246 -1.55 2.90 -12.25
N LEU A 247 -1.21 3.03 -13.54
CA LEU A 247 -0.14 3.93 -13.98
C LEU A 247 -0.47 5.40 -13.73
N VAL A 248 -1.68 5.84 -14.08
CA VAL A 248 -2.12 7.23 -13.86
C VAL A 248 -2.07 7.55 -12.36
N PHE A 249 -2.65 6.69 -11.52
CA PHE A 249 -2.68 6.93 -10.08
C PHE A 249 -1.30 6.83 -9.42
N ALA A 250 -0.45 5.89 -9.84
CA ALA A 250 0.92 5.80 -9.33
C ALA A 250 1.75 7.05 -9.67
N ILE A 251 1.62 7.58 -10.89
CA ILE A 251 2.25 8.84 -11.27
C ILE A 251 1.68 10.00 -10.43
N THR A 252 0.37 10.04 -10.20
CA THR A 252 -0.25 11.06 -9.34
C THR A 252 0.29 11.00 -7.91
N VAL A 253 0.37 9.81 -7.30
CA VAL A 253 0.94 9.62 -5.96
C VAL A 253 2.40 10.05 -5.92
N ASP A 254 3.21 9.68 -6.90
CA ASP A 254 4.63 10.07 -6.96
C ASP A 254 4.78 11.60 -7.08
N VAL A 255 3.98 12.26 -7.93
CA VAL A 255 3.98 13.73 -8.04
C VAL A 255 3.59 14.37 -6.71
N LEU A 256 2.51 13.91 -6.07
CA LEU A 256 2.07 14.44 -4.77
C LEU A 256 3.11 14.21 -3.66
N TYR A 257 3.75 13.04 -3.65
CA TYR A 257 4.85 12.72 -2.72
C TYR A 257 6.04 13.66 -2.90
N ASN A 258 6.49 13.88 -4.14
CA ASN A 258 7.60 14.79 -4.43
C ASN A 258 7.24 16.25 -4.11
N MET A 259 6.00 16.66 -4.36
CA MET A 259 5.55 18.04 -4.10
C MET A 259 5.39 18.34 -2.61
N GLU A 260 4.76 17.44 -1.85
CA GLU A 260 4.42 17.71 -0.45
C GLU A 260 5.50 17.15 0.48
N PHE A 261 5.76 15.84 0.44
CA PHE A 261 6.63 15.19 1.42
C PHE A 261 8.09 15.58 1.24
N LEU A 262 8.66 15.49 0.03
CA LEU A 262 10.07 15.86 -0.15
C LEU A 262 10.31 17.36 0.07
N SER A 263 9.35 18.21 -0.32
CA SER A 263 9.45 19.65 -0.08
C SER A 263 9.61 19.97 1.41
N ILE A 264 8.81 19.32 2.27
CA ILE A 264 8.89 19.47 3.73
C ILE A 264 10.30 19.17 4.27
N PHE A 265 11.01 18.18 3.74
CA PHE A 265 12.36 17.84 4.21
C PHE A 265 13.48 18.66 3.58
N THR A 266 13.25 19.27 2.40
CA THR A 266 14.28 20.06 1.71
C THR A 266 14.23 21.55 2.01
N ASP A 267 13.08 22.08 2.41
CA ASP A 267 12.87 23.51 2.66
C ASP A 267 12.38 23.73 4.09
N ILE A 268 13.23 24.34 4.93
CA ILE A 268 12.94 24.66 6.33
C ILE A 268 11.72 25.58 6.44
N ASN A 269 11.51 26.50 5.49
CA ASN A 269 10.33 27.37 5.52
C ASN A 269 9.04 26.58 5.29
N HIS A 270 9.14 25.50 4.50
CA HIS A 270 8.01 24.61 4.25
C HIS A 270 7.73 23.71 5.45
N LEU A 271 8.78 23.27 6.16
CA LEU A 271 8.65 22.60 7.45
C LEU A 271 7.99 23.51 8.48
N GLU A 272 8.42 24.78 8.58
CA GLU A 272 7.82 25.74 9.52
C GLU A 272 6.35 26.03 9.20
N LYS A 273 6.01 26.15 7.90
CA LYS A 273 4.62 26.31 7.46
C LYS A 273 3.77 25.06 7.73
N PHE A 274 4.31 23.87 7.48
CA PHE A 274 3.63 22.61 7.76
C PHE A 274 3.44 22.42 9.27
N ALA A 275 4.49 22.69 10.04
CA ALA A 275 4.51 22.64 11.48
C ALA A 275 3.90 23.91 12.12
N SER A 276 3.12 24.70 11.37
CA SER A 276 2.43 25.86 11.93
C SER A 276 1.36 25.47 12.94
N LYS A 277 0.90 24.21 12.91
CA LYS A 277 0.07 23.64 13.98
C LYS A 277 0.91 22.86 14.96
N GLU A 278 0.60 23.09 16.22
CA GLU A 278 1.31 22.51 17.36
C GLU A 278 1.24 20.97 17.38
N ILE A 279 0.12 20.34 16.98
CA ILE A 279 0.02 18.87 16.84
C ILE A 279 0.98 18.33 15.76
N GLU A 280 1.13 19.06 14.65
CA GLU A 280 2.02 18.67 13.55
C GLU A 280 3.49 18.85 13.94
N LYS A 281 3.82 19.81 14.81
CA LYS A 281 5.17 19.96 15.39
C LYS A 281 5.59 18.73 16.17
N VAL A 282 4.74 18.22 17.07
CA VAL A 282 5.08 17.05 17.89
C VAL A 282 5.40 15.84 17.01
N GLN A 283 4.59 15.62 15.97
CA GLN A 283 4.81 14.54 15.01
C GLN A 283 6.08 14.76 14.17
N ALA A 284 6.37 16.00 13.77
CA ALA A 284 7.60 16.35 13.05
C ALA A 284 8.85 16.13 13.92
N ILE A 285 8.82 16.56 15.19
CA ILE A 285 9.89 16.35 16.17
C ILE A 285 10.10 14.85 16.37
N TRP A 286 9.03 14.09 16.63
CA TRP A 286 9.12 12.65 16.76
C TRP A 286 9.75 12.02 15.51
N LEU A 287 9.29 12.43 14.32
CA LEU A 287 9.85 11.92 13.09
C LEU A 287 11.34 12.27 12.97
N ILE A 288 11.75 13.51 13.22
CA ILE A 288 13.16 13.92 13.04
C ILE A 288 14.08 13.27 14.08
N ASP A 289 13.69 13.27 15.35
CA ASP A 289 14.59 12.92 16.46
C ASP A 289 14.45 11.47 16.94
N CYS A 290 13.26 10.85 16.78
CA CYS A 290 13.01 9.49 17.25
C CYS A 290 13.21 8.45 16.15
N GLN A 291 12.85 8.75 14.90
CA GLN A 291 12.91 7.74 13.84
C GLN A 291 14.37 7.31 13.53
N SER A 292 14.57 6.06 13.14
CA SER A 292 15.88 5.64 12.62
C SER A 292 16.13 6.23 11.23
N LEU A 293 16.99 7.24 11.13
CA LEU A 293 17.38 7.85 9.86
C LEU A 293 17.93 6.83 8.84
N SER A 294 18.61 5.79 9.33
CA SER A 294 19.14 4.71 8.49
C SER A 294 18.04 3.89 7.83
N LEU A 295 16.97 3.57 8.56
CA LEU A 295 15.80 2.86 8.03
C LEU A 295 15.04 3.77 7.06
N LEU A 296 14.78 5.03 7.43
CA LEU A 296 14.12 6.00 6.55
C LEU A 296 14.85 6.12 5.20
N ASN A 297 16.17 6.29 5.22
CA ASN A 297 16.98 6.34 4.01
C ASN A 297 16.88 5.06 3.19
N ALA A 298 16.86 3.89 3.84
CA ALA A 298 16.65 2.63 3.15
C ALA A 298 15.25 2.56 2.49
N LEU A 299 14.18 3.02 3.17
CA LEU A 299 12.82 3.06 2.60
C LEU A 299 12.80 3.95 1.36
N GLN A 300 13.40 5.13 1.43
CA GLN A 300 13.48 6.06 0.30
C GLN A 300 14.28 5.49 -0.88
N VAL A 301 15.39 4.80 -0.62
CA VAL A 301 16.18 4.13 -1.66
C VAL A 301 15.36 3.03 -2.34
N VAL A 302 14.69 2.18 -1.56
CA VAL A 302 13.83 1.10 -2.08
C VAL A 302 12.66 1.68 -2.87
N LEU A 303 12.06 2.77 -2.41
CA LEU A 303 11.00 3.50 -3.12
C LEU A 303 11.48 4.01 -4.47
N LYS A 304 12.63 4.71 -4.51
CA LYS A 304 13.24 5.21 -5.75
C LYS A 304 13.56 4.09 -6.74
N VAL A 305 14.18 3.00 -6.26
CA VAL A 305 14.45 1.81 -7.08
C VAL A 305 13.13 1.26 -7.64
N GLY A 306 12.10 1.16 -6.80
CA GLY A 306 10.77 0.72 -7.21
C GLY A 306 10.16 1.59 -8.32
N HIS A 307 10.23 2.92 -8.21
CA HIS A 307 9.73 3.84 -9.23
C HIS A 307 10.50 3.72 -10.55
N VAL A 308 11.82 3.57 -10.51
CA VAL A 308 12.64 3.31 -11.71
C VAL A 308 12.18 2.03 -12.41
N PHE A 309 11.95 0.94 -11.66
CA PHE A 309 11.41 -0.31 -12.21
C PHE A 309 9.99 -0.18 -12.75
N MET A 310 9.15 0.64 -12.10
CA MET A 310 7.83 0.95 -12.59
C MET A 310 7.91 1.63 -13.96
N ILE A 311 8.77 2.64 -14.15
CA ILE A 311 8.96 3.34 -15.44
C ILE A 311 9.36 2.36 -16.56
N PHE A 312 10.26 1.40 -16.27
CA PHE A 312 10.62 0.36 -17.24
C PHE A 312 9.41 -0.53 -17.61
N ASN A 313 8.61 -0.95 -16.63
CA ASN A 313 7.39 -1.73 -16.87
C ASN A 313 6.30 -0.91 -17.60
N CYS A 314 6.16 0.38 -17.31
CA CYS A 314 5.29 1.30 -18.04
C CYS A 314 5.67 1.36 -19.52
N SER A 315 6.96 1.52 -19.80
CA SER A 315 7.49 1.59 -21.16
C SER A 315 7.17 0.31 -21.95
N TRP A 316 7.32 -0.85 -21.29
CA TRP A 316 6.95 -2.13 -21.84
C TRP A 316 5.44 -2.27 -22.08
N TRP A 317 4.60 -1.78 -21.16
CA TRP A 317 3.15 -1.74 -21.31
C TRP A 317 2.72 -0.84 -22.46
N VAL A 318 3.29 0.36 -22.60
CA VAL A 318 3.02 1.28 -23.71
C VAL A 318 3.39 0.64 -25.04
N TYR A 319 4.56 -0.01 -25.12
CA TYR A 319 4.95 -0.79 -26.30
C TYR A 319 3.89 -1.84 -26.64
N TYR A 320 3.38 -2.57 -25.65
CA TYR A 320 2.33 -3.57 -25.86
C TYR A 320 0.98 -2.98 -26.30
N VAL A 321 0.60 -1.81 -25.77
CA VAL A 321 -0.60 -1.07 -26.17
C VAL A 321 -0.50 -0.61 -27.62
N VAL A 322 0.60 0.04 -27.99
CA VAL A 322 0.84 0.50 -29.37
C VAL A 322 0.84 -0.68 -30.33
N ALA A 323 1.52 -1.78 -30.00
CA ALA A 323 1.51 -3.01 -30.78
C ALA A 323 0.11 -3.63 -30.88
N SER A 324 -0.76 -3.45 -29.86
CA SER A 324 -2.14 -3.94 -29.86
C SER A 324 -3.07 -3.11 -30.74
N LEU A 325 -2.89 -1.79 -30.75
CA LEU A 325 -3.74 -0.84 -31.45
C LEU A 325 -3.32 -0.64 -32.91
N GLY A 326 -2.02 -0.80 -33.22
CA GLY A 326 -1.45 -0.63 -34.57
C GLY A 326 -1.95 -1.60 -35.65
N GLY A 327 -2.84 -2.54 -35.31
CA GLY A 327 -3.55 -3.39 -36.25
C GLY A 327 -2.64 -4.34 -37.06
N ARG A 328 -3.22 -5.00 -38.08
CA ARG A 328 -2.49 -5.94 -38.97
C ARG A 328 -1.37 -5.26 -39.76
N ASN A 329 -1.43 -3.95 -39.97
CA ASN A 329 -0.50 -3.21 -40.83
C ASN A 329 0.94 -3.21 -40.27
N TYR A 330 1.11 -3.05 -38.95
CA TYR A 330 2.44 -3.14 -38.33
C TYR A 330 3.02 -4.56 -38.34
N ARG A 331 2.16 -5.57 -38.27
CA ARG A 331 2.57 -6.97 -38.21
C ARG A 331 3.32 -7.40 -39.47
N HIS A 332 2.88 -6.96 -40.65
CA HIS A 332 3.55 -7.26 -41.91
C HIS A 332 4.96 -6.67 -42.04
N VAL A 333 5.22 -5.51 -41.43
CA VAL A 333 6.56 -4.89 -41.45
C VAL A 333 7.55 -5.70 -40.61
N PHE A 334 7.10 -6.23 -39.47
CA PHE A 334 7.92 -7.05 -38.58
C PHE A 334 8.06 -8.51 -39.04
N GLU A 335 7.02 -9.10 -39.66
CA GLU A 335 7.05 -10.47 -40.17
C GLU A 335 8.10 -10.69 -41.27
N ARG A 336 8.52 -9.64 -41.98
CA ARG A 336 9.59 -9.72 -42.99
C ARG A 336 10.96 -10.14 -42.40
N ARG A 337 11.12 -10.17 -41.07
CA ARG A 337 12.33 -10.66 -40.36
C ARG A 337 12.04 -11.89 -39.49
N GLU A 338 11.50 -12.96 -40.07
CA GLU A 338 11.11 -14.19 -39.35
C GLU A 338 12.15 -14.77 -38.38
N LYS A 339 13.45 -14.76 -38.74
CA LYS A 339 14.51 -15.28 -37.87
C LYS A 339 14.70 -14.44 -36.62
N PHE A 340 14.73 -13.11 -36.79
CA PHE A 340 14.85 -12.18 -35.66
C PHE A 340 13.62 -12.26 -34.75
N TRP A 341 12.43 -12.39 -35.35
CA TRP A 341 11.18 -12.51 -34.59
C TRP A 341 11.14 -13.77 -33.71
N ARG A 342 11.59 -14.92 -34.23
CA ARG A 342 11.68 -16.16 -33.44
C ARG A 342 12.63 -16.02 -32.25
N VAL A 343 13.81 -15.43 -32.45
CA VAL A 343 14.76 -15.15 -31.36
C VAL A 343 14.15 -14.17 -30.36
N TRP A 344 13.48 -13.12 -30.85
CA TRP A 344 12.83 -12.13 -30.01
C TRP A 344 11.72 -12.72 -29.14
N GLU A 345 10.87 -13.62 -29.65
CA GLU A 345 9.82 -14.25 -28.84
C GLU A 345 10.40 -15.12 -27.71
N LEU A 346 11.52 -15.83 -27.97
CA LEU A 346 12.23 -16.59 -26.94
C LEU A 346 12.84 -15.66 -25.88
N VAL A 347 13.57 -14.63 -26.31
CA VAL A 347 14.20 -13.63 -25.42
C VAL A 347 13.14 -12.90 -24.61
N ARG A 348 12.02 -12.53 -25.23
CA ARG A 348 10.89 -11.87 -24.59
C ARG A 348 10.32 -12.70 -23.45
N LEU A 349 10.22 -14.02 -23.61
CA LEU A 349 9.72 -14.89 -22.55
C LEU A 349 10.69 -14.93 -21.36
N TRP A 350 11.99 -15.04 -21.62
CA TRP A 350 13.02 -14.95 -20.59
C TRP A 350 13.03 -13.60 -19.87
N LEU A 351 12.96 -12.49 -20.62
CA LEU A 351 12.86 -11.15 -20.06
C LEU A 351 11.62 -10.99 -19.18
N ARG A 352 10.50 -11.58 -19.59
CA ARG A 352 9.25 -11.56 -18.81
C ARG A 352 9.41 -12.31 -17.49
N LEU A 353 9.96 -13.53 -17.51
CA LEU A 353 10.22 -14.30 -16.30
C LEU A 353 11.24 -13.60 -15.39
N GLY A 354 12.32 -13.07 -15.96
CA GLY A 354 13.35 -12.33 -15.24
C GLY A 354 12.79 -11.07 -14.57
N ASN A 355 11.94 -10.31 -15.28
CA ASN A 355 11.21 -9.18 -14.71
C ASN A 355 10.29 -9.63 -13.57
N GLY A 356 9.58 -10.76 -13.73
CA GLY A 356 8.78 -11.35 -12.67
C GLY A 356 9.59 -11.69 -11.41
N LEU A 357 10.76 -12.30 -11.57
CA LEU A 357 11.66 -12.62 -10.45
C LEU A 357 12.19 -11.36 -9.76
N LEU A 358 12.52 -10.34 -10.53
CA LEU A 358 13.02 -9.07 -10.02
C LEU A 358 11.94 -8.31 -9.25
N CYS A 359 10.72 -8.23 -9.80
CA CYS A 359 9.57 -7.67 -9.09
C CYS A 359 9.24 -8.46 -7.82
N LEU A 360 9.43 -9.79 -7.82
CA LEU A 360 9.27 -10.62 -6.63
C LEU A 360 10.29 -10.25 -5.55
N GLY A 361 11.56 -10.06 -5.92
CA GLY A 361 12.61 -9.61 -5.00
C GLY A 361 12.34 -8.20 -4.44
N ILE A 362 11.90 -7.26 -5.29
CA ILE A 362 11.53 -5.90 -4.87
C ILE A 362 10.33 -5.96 -3.91
N MET A 363 9.28 -6.69 -4.24
CA MET A 363 8.10 -6.87 -3.37
C MET A 363 8.47 -7.34 -1.96
N TRP A 364 9.30 -8.38 -1.84
CA TRP A 364 9.76 -8.87 -0.53
C TRP A 364 10.69 -7.89 0.18
N THR A 365 11.50 -7.13 -0.57
CA THR A 365 12.36 -6.07 -0.01
C THR A 365 11.51 -4.96 0.60
N PHE A 366 10.46 -4.50 -0.10
CA PHE A 366 9.50 -3.53 0.43
C PHE A 366 8.86 -4.05 1.72
N LEU A 367 8.28 -5.26 1.69
CA LEU A 367 7.56 -5.81 2.83
C LEU A 367 8.47 -6.07 4.04
N GLY A 368 9.66 -6.62 3.80
CA GLY A 368 10.64 -6.89 4.86
C GLY A 368 11.17 -5.61 5.51
N LEU A 369 11.54 -4.61 4.69
CA LEU A 369 12.03 -3.34 5.21
C LEU A 369 10.95 -2.57 5.97
N PHE A 370 9.71 -2.56 5.46
CA PHE A 370 8.58 -1.95 6.15
C PHE A 370 8.29 -2.64 7.48
N THR A 371 8.40 -3.96 7.55
CA THR A 371 8.20 -4.70 8.81
C THR A 371 9.25 -4.31 9.86
N VAL A 372 10.52 -4.18 9.45
CA VAL A 372 11.59 -3.73 10.35
C VAL A 372 11.36 -2.28 10.79
N TYR A 373 10.97 -1.41 9.85
CA TYR A 373 10.67 -0.02 10.13
C TYR A 373 9.50 0.16 11.10
N ARG A 374 8.39 -0.53 10.85
CA ARG A 374 7.23 -0.55 11.74
C ARG A 374 7.61 -1.03 13.14
N HIS A 375 8.44 -2.08 13.24
CA HIS A 375 8.89 -2.58 14.53
C HIS A 375 9.76 -1.55 15.29
N ASP A 376 10.69 -0.87 14.60
CA ASP A 376 11.51 0.20 15.18
C ASP A 376 10.63 1.35 15.71
N VAL A 377 9.64 1.76 14.92
CA VAL A 377 8.67 2.80 15.27
C VAL A 377 7.87 2.39 16.51
N SER A 378 7.29 1.19 16.51
CA SER A 378 6.48 0.66 17.62
C SER A 378 7.27 0.56 18.94
N VAL A 379 8.54 0.15 18.88
CA VAL A 379 9.42 0.07 20.07
C VAL A 379 9.71 1.48 20.63
N LYS A 380 9.84 2.48 19.77
CA LYS A 380 10.22 3.85 20.17
C LYS A 380 9.04 4.75 20.53
N SER A 381 7.86 4.53 19.96
CA SER A 381 6.63 5.22 20.35
C SER A 381 6.06 4.67 21.66
N GLY A 382 6.45 3.46 22.07
CA GLY A 382 6.04 2.87 23.33
C GLY A 382 4.57 2.43 23.30
N GLY A 383 3.85 2.63 24.40
CA GLY A 383 2.48 2.13 24.56
C GLY A 383 1.39 2.90 23.82
N THR A 384 1.73 4.02 23.17
CA THR A 384 0.76 4.89 22.47
C THR A 384 0.52 4.49 21.02
N ASP A 385 1.16 3.41 20.54
CA ASP A 385 1.04 2.94 19.17
C ASP A 385 -0.35 2.34 18.87
N GLY A 386 -1.18 3.13 18.19
CA GLY A 386 -2.50 2.72 17.68
C GLY A 386 -2.46 1.60 16.64
N ASP A 387 -1.29 1.24 16.09
CA ASP A 387 -1.16 0.20 15.06
C ASP A 387 -1.54 -1.21 15.57
N ASN A 388 -1.66 -1.40 16.88
CA ASN A 388 -2.04 -2.67 17.48
C ASN A 388 -3.57 -2.91 17.48
N GLU A 389 -4.36 -1.92 17.09
CA GLU A 389 -5.82 -2.02 17.06
C GLU A 389 -6.33 -2.71 15.78
N TRP A 390 -7.40 -3.49 15.95
CA TRP A 390 -8.12 -4.10 14.83
C TRP A 390 -9.24 -3.17 14.36
N THR A 391 -9.14 -2.72 13.11
CA THR A 391 -10.19 -1.90 12.48
C THR A 391 -11.11 -2.74 11.59
N PHE A 392 -12.30 -2.21 11.29
CA PHE A 392 -13.21 -2.85 10.34
C PHE A 392 -12.59 -3.00 8.94
N GLY A 393 -11.81 -2.01 8.51
CA GLY A 393 -11.10 -2.02 7.22
C GLY A 393 -10.12 -3.18 7.10
N GLN A 394 -9.38 -3.47 8.18
CA GLN A 394 -8.45 -4.60 8.24
C GLN A 394 -9.14 -5.96 8.05
N VAL A 395 -10.28 -6.19 8.70
CA VAL A 395 -11.03 -7.44 8.55
C VAL A 395 -11.52 -7.59 7.11
N LEU A 396 -12.03 -6.51 6.53
CA LEU A 396 -12.47 -6.50 5.13
C LEU A 396 -11.30 -6.79 4.18
N ALA A 397 -10.11 -6.24 4.45
CA ALA A 397 -8.91 -6.48 3.66
C ALA A 397 -8.53 -7.97 3.66
N LEU A 398 -8.61 -8.67 4.79
CA LEU A 398 -8.35 -10.12 4.85
C LEU A 398 -9.36 -10.93 4.03
N VAL A 399 -10.64 -10.55 4.09
CA VAL A 399 -11.71 -11.24 3.34
C VAL A 399 -11.53 -11.13 1.83
N THR A 400 -10.84 -10.09 1.34
CA THR A 400 -10.57 -9.94 -0.12
C THR A 400 -9.78 -11.09 -0.72
N TRP A 401 -9.03 -11.85 0.09
CA TRP A 401 -8.24 -12.99 -0.37
C TRP A 401 -9.00 -14.32 -0.38
N ILE A 402 -10.14 -14.40 0.31
CA ILE A 402 -10.94 -15.63 0.39
C ILE A 402 -11.37 -16.13 -1.00
N PRO A 403 -11.89 -15.28 -1.91
CA PRO A 403 -12.24 -15.73 -3.26
C PRO A 403 -11.07 -16.34 -4.03
N VAL A 404 -9.85 -15.82 -3.85
CA VAL A 404 -8.64 -16.36 -4.50
C VAL A 404 -8.34 -17.76 -3.97
N GLY A 405 -8.41 -17.94 -2.65
CA GLY A 405 -8.21 -19.25 -2.02
C GLY A 405 -9.29 -20.27 -2.40
N ILE A 406 -10.56 -19.86 -2.46
CA ILE A 406 -11.68 -20.71 -2.89
C ILE A 406 -11.51 -21.11 -4.36
N ASP A 407 -11.19 -20.15 -5.22
CA ASP A 407 -10.99 -20.40 -6.65
C ASP A 407 -9.88 -21.42 -6.90
N LEU A 408 -8.76 -21.25 -6.21
CA LEU A 408 -7.65 -22.20 -6.26
C LEU A 408 -8.08 -23.59 -5.75
N SER A 409 -8.79 -23.65 -4.63
CA SER A 409 -9.23 -24.90 -4.01
C SER A 409 -10.25 -25.66 -4.86
N VAL A 410 -11.24 -24.96 -5.43
CA VAL A 410 -12.26 -25.54 -6.29
C VAL A 410 -11.62 -26.12 -7.55
N VAL A 411 -10.73 -25.37 -8.20
CA VAL A 411 -10.07 -25.86 -9.41
C VAL A 411 -9.13 -27.03 -9.09
N TYR A 412 -8.46 -27.01 -7.93
CA TYR A 412 -7.62 -28.12 -7.48
C TYR A 412 -8.43 -29.41 -7.22
N ILE A 413 -9.55 -29.31 -6.51
CA ILE A 413 -10.39 -30.46 -6.12
C ILE A 413 -11.14 -31.03 -7.34
N TYR A 414 -11.85 -30.19 -8.07
CA TYR A 414 -12.77 -30.63 -9.13
C TYR A 414 -12.12 -30.68 -10.52
N GLY A 415 -11.00 -29.99 -10.72
CA GLY A 415 -10.33 -29.85 -12.01
C GLY A 415 -10.72 -28.56 -12.76
N ALA A 416 -9.89 -28.17 -13.72
CA ALA A 416 -10.06 -26.95 -14.52
C ALA A 416 -11.41 -26.88 -15.25
N LYS A 417 -11.88 -28.00 -15.82
CA LYS A 417 -13.10 -28.01 -16.61
C LYS A 417 -14.33 -27.73 -15.76
N GLU A 418 -14.50 -28.44 -14.65
CA GLU A 418 -15.62 -28.30 -13.72
C GLU A 418 -15.57 -26.94 -13.01
N GLY A 419 -14.38 -26.52 -12.56
CA GLY A 419 -14.19 -25.22 -11.92
C GLY A 419 -14.52 -24.03 -12.83
N LEU A 420 -14.12 -24.09 -14.11
CA LEU A 420 -14.45 -23.05 -15.09
C LEU A 420 -15.91 -23.11 -15.56
N ALA A 421 -16.47 -24.31 -15.70
CA ALA A 421 -17.86 -24.48 -16.13
C ALA A 421 -18.83 -23.79 -15.16
N GLY A 422 -18.53 -23.80 -13.85
CA GLY A 422 -19.30 -23.06 -12.85
C GLY A 422 -19.25 -21.53 -13.01
N LYS A 423 -18.20 -20.98 -13.63
CA LYS A 423 -17.99 -19.52 -13.80
C LYS A 423 -18.45 -18.99 -15.16
N MET A 424 -18.65 -19.86 -16.15
CA MET A 424 -19.13 -19.44 -17.46
C MET A 424 -20.65 -19.31 -17.46
N SER A 425 -21.16 -18.36 -18.25
CA SER A 425 -22.60 -18.28 -18.51
C SER A 425 -23.10 -19.59 -19.10
N ARG A 426 -24.31 -20.01 -18.71
CA ARG A 426 -24.97 -21.26 -19.16
C ARG A 426 -25.05 -21.41 -20.69
N LYS A 427 -24.86 -20.32 -21.44
CA LYS A 427 -24.80 -20.30 -22.91
C LYS A 427 -23.49 -20.86 -23.49
N TYR A 428 -22.47 -21.04 -22.67
CA TYR A 428 -21.15 -21.50 -23.10
C TYR A 428 -20.80 -22.82 -22.42
N LYS A 429 -20.12 -23.70 -23.16
CA LYS A 429 -19.64 -24.99 -22.67
C LYS A 429 -18.12 -25.03 -22.72
N VAL A 430 -17.51 -25.46 -21.62
CA VAL A 430 -16.06 -25.67 -21.55
C VAL A 430 -15.73 -26.98 -22.25
N ILE A 431 -14.92 -26.91 -23.29
CA ILE A 431 -14.46 -28.08 -24.05
C ILE A 431 -12.95 -28.17 -23.84
N THR A 432 -12.49 -29.32 -23.35
CA THR A 432 -11.05 -29.60 -23.29
C THR A 432 -10.56 -29.81 -24.72
N ARG A 433 -9.62 -28.98 -25.17
CA ARG A 433 -9.04 -29.12 -26.50
C ARG A 433 -8.25 -30.43 -26.55
N SER A 434 -8.66 -31.37 -27.39
CA SER A 434 -7.89 -32.60 -27.57
C SER A 434 -6.62 -32.28 -28.40
N GLN A 435 -5.54 -33.04 -28.21
CA GLN A 435 -4.33 -32.85 -29.03
C GLN A 435 -4.59 -32.98 -30.54
N GLN A 436 -5.66 -33.65 -30.96
CA GLN A 436 -6.05 -33.76 -32.37
C GLN A 436 -6.63 -32.46 -32.95
N ASP A 437 -7.22 -31.59 -32.12
CA ASP A 437 -7.80 -30.32 -32.57
C ASP A 437 -6.73 -29.24 -32.80
N LEU A 438 -5.63 -29.28 -32.04
CA LEU A 438 -4.47 -28.39 -32.23
C LEU A 438 -3.80 -28.56 -33.62
N VAL A 439 -3.93 -29.74 -34.23
CA VAL A 439 -3.39 -30.03 -35.58
C VAL A 439 -4.32 -29.49 -36.68
N LYS A 440 -5.62 -29.33 -36.41
CA LYS A 440 -6.62 -28.86 -37.39
C LYS A 440 -6.78 -27.34 -37.45
N ASP A 441 -6.33 -26.62 -36.42
CA ASP A 441 -6.40 -25.14 -36.35
C ASP A 441 -5.33 -24.39 -37.15
N GLY A 442 -4.76 -25.02 -38.19
CA GLY A 442 -4.29 -24.30 -39.37
C GLY A 442 -5.49 -23.64 -40.04
N VAL A 443 -5.92 -22.50 -39.49
CA VAL A 443 -7.08 -21.65 -39.83
C VAL A 443 -7.68 -21.95 -41.21
N LYS A 444 -8.62 -22.91 -41.26
CA LYS A 444 -9.72 -22.86 -42.21
C LYS A 444 -10.86 -22.16 -41.48
N TYR A 445 -11.12 -20.91 -41.86
CA TYR A 445 -12.45 -20.35 -41.64
C TYR A 445 -13.40 -21.15 -42.54
N GLU A 446 -13.85 -22.29 -42.05
CA GLU A 446 -15.03 -22.92 -42.61
C GLU A 446 -16.17 -22.00 -42.24
N GLN A 447 -16.61 -21.20 -43.22
CA GLN A 447 -17.87 -20.49 -43.15
C GLN A 447 -18.88 -21.51 -42.63
N SER A 448 -19.57 -21.16 -41.53
CA SER A 448 -20.81 -21.86 -41.18
C SER A 448 -21.56 -22.05 -42.48
N PRO A 449 -21.97 -23.28 -42.85
CA PRO A 449 -22.88 -23.43 -43.98
C PRO A 449 -24.00 -22.46 -43.68
N THR A 450 -24.16 -21.49 -44.58
CA THR A 450 -25.28 -20.57 -44.55
C THR A 450 -26.49 -21.44 -44.39
N GLU A 451 -27.10 -21.35 -43.21
CA GLU A 451 -28.45 -21.83 -42.99
C GLU A 451 -29.26 -21.29 -44.17
N ASP A 452 -29.76 -22.25 -44.93
CA ASP A 452 -30.43 -22.16 -46.20
C ASP A 452 -31.47 -21.03 -46.19
N LYS A 453 -31.04 -19.81 -46.57
CA LYS A 453 -31.93 -18.65 -46.68
C LYS A 453 -32.96 -18.83 -47.79
N ASP A 454 -32.81 -19.84 -48.64
CA ASP A 454 -33.77 -20.17 -49.68
C ASP A 454 -34.96 -20.98 -49.16
N ARG A 455 -34.90 -21.53 -47.93
CA ARG A 455 -36.03 -22.28 -47.33
C ARG A 455 -37.01 -21.44 -46.49
N ILE A 456 -36.71 -20.16 -46.23
CA ILE A 456 -37.62 -19.26 -45.48
C ILE A 456 -38.53 -18.45 -46.41
N ASN A 457 -38.19 -18.31 -47.70
CA ASN A 457 -39.05 -17.58 -48.65
C ASN A 457 -40.18 -18.42 -49.26
N GLU A 458 -40.20 -19.74 -49.08
CA GLU A 458 -41.25 -20.60 -49.64
C GLU A 458 -42.37 -20.95 -48.64
N HIS A 459 -42.14 -20.78 -47.33
CA HIS A 459 -43.18 -21.04 -46.31
C HIS A 459 -43.91 -19.80 -45.78
N LEU A 460 -43.55 -18.60 -46.24
CA LEU A 460 -44.23 -17.35 -45.84
C LEU A 460 -45.32 -16.87 -46.83
N PHE A 461 -45.59 -17.61 -47.92
CA PHE A 461 -46.64 -17.24 -48.89
C PHE A 461 -47.89 -18.12 -48.91
N GLU A 462 -47.98 -19.19 -48.10
CA GLU A 462 -49.08 -20.16 -48.23
C GLU A 462 -50.11 -20.20 -47.09
N ASN A 463 -50.06 -19.28 -46.11
CA ASN A 463 -51.04 -19.27 -45.00
C ASN A 463 -51.69 -17.92 -44.70
N ASN A 464 -51.97 -17.12 -45.74
CA ASN A 464 -52.97 -16.06 -45.66
C ASN A 464 -54.39 -16.65 -45.74
N ARG A 465 -54.83 -17.32 -44.66
CA ARG A 465 -56.23 -17.62 -44.42
C ARG A 465 -56.65 -16.96 -43.11
N TRP A 466 -57.26 -15.77 -43.25
CA TRP A 466 -57.87 -15.00 -42.17
C TRP A 466 -58.84 -15.87 -41.34
N PRO A 467 -58.66 -15.98 -40.02
CA PRO A 467 -59.75 -16.37 -39.13
C PRO A 467 -60.68 -15.18 -38.91
N LYS A 468 -61.98 -15.45 -38.98
CA LYS A 468 -63.07 -14.51 -38.67
C LYS A 468 -62.96 -13.99 -37.22
N PRO A 469 -63.46 -12.78 -36.94
CA PRO A 469 -63.49 -12.23 -35.60
C PRO A 469 -64.51 -12.99 -34.76
N LEU A 470 -64.10 -13.43 -33.56
CA LEU A 470 -65.01 -13.93 -32.52
C LEU A 470 -64.99 -12.98 -31.32
N GLU A 471 -66.20 -12.75 -30.84
CA GLU A 471 -66.64 -11.81 -29.82
C GLU A 471 -66.12 -12.08 -28.39
N LYS A 472 -66.08 -10.99 -27.63
CA LYS A 472 -66.26 -10.78 -26.18
C LYS A 472 -66.44 -12.00 -25.25
N SER A 473 -65.68 -12.01 -24.15
CA SER A 473 -66.16 -11.96 -22.74
C SER A 473 -64.93 -11.82 -21.81
N GLU A 474 -64.74 -10.70 -21.11
CA GLU A 474 -65.12 -10.45 -19.70
C GLU A 474 -64.27 -11.18 -18.61
N SER A 475 -63.66 -10.36 -17.73
CA SER A 475 -63.35 -10.58 -16.29
C SER A 475 -62.38 -11.74 -15.91
N TRP A 476 -61.39 -11.61 -15.02
CA TRP A 476 -61.31 -10.96 -13.71
C TRP A 476 -59.84 -10.62 -13.35
N LEU A 477 -59.67 -9.52 -12.61
CA LEU A 477 -58.52 -9.22 -11.75
C LEU A 477 -58.87 -9.71 -10.35
N ASP A 478 -57.95 -10.41 -9.69
CA ASP A 478 -57.76 -10.41 -8.23
C ASP A 478 -56.39 -11.02 -7.87
N ALA A 479 -55.78 -10.44 -6.82
CA ALA A 479 -54.48 -10.68 -6.17
C ALA A 479 -53.24 -9.93 -6.69
#